data_AF-A0A941MJ70-F1
#
_entry.id   AF-A0A941MJ70-F1
#
_cell.length_a   1.000
_cell.length_b   1.000
_cell.length_c   1.000
_cell.angle_alpha   90.00
_cell.angle_beta   90.00
_cell.angle_gamma   90.00
#
_symmetry.space_group_name_H-M   'P 1'
#
loop_
_entity.id
_entity.type
_entity.pdbx_description
1 polymer ?
#
loop_
_entity_poly.entity_id
_entity_poly.type
_entity_poly.pdbx_seq_one_letter_code
_entity_poly.pdbx_strand_id
1 'polypeptide(L)'
;KRFPTVIDIPILQPLQAAIDATGGASRLVFLVTSHGKPFSIAGFGNWFHDRCVEAELPHCSAHGLRKAGSTRAAEAGATAHQLMAMFGWRSLAEAERYTRAAERKRMAAIGMGKLLEGVSANKSVPLSRPVPDGGTNRPKNSIKSKSKN
;
A
#
# COMPACT_ATOMS: atom_id res chain seq x y z
N LYS A 1 -7.41 4.61 32.50
CA LYS A 1 -6.83 5.97 32.40
C LYS A 1 -6.27 6.14 30.98
N ARG A 2 -6.68 7.15 30.20
CA ARG A 2 -6.12 7.41 28.87
C ARG A 2 -4.81 8.19 29.04
N PHE A 3 -3.74 7.79 28.35
CA PHE A 3 -2.44 8.47 28.37
C PHE A 3 -2.24 9.17 27.01
N PRO A 4 -2.72 10.41 26.84
CA PRO A 4 -2.54 11.12 25.58
C PRO A 4 -1.06 11.32 25.26
N THR A 5 -0.69 11.17 24.00
CA THR A 5 0.64 11.54 23.50
C THR A 5 0.57 13.00 23.05
N VAL A 6 1.42 13.86 23.62
CA VAL A 6 1.57 15.24 23.13
C VAL A 6 2.45 15.19 21.89
N ILE A 7 2.01 15.88 20.83
CA ILE A 7 2.77 16.04 19.58
C ILE A 7 2.87 17.54 19.29
N ASP A 8 4.05 17.95 18.83
CA ASP A 8 4.30 19.30 18.32
C ASP A 8 4.64 19.17 16.84
N ILE A 9 3.75 19.69 15.99
CA ILE A 9 3.87 19.59 14.54
C ILE A 9 3.50 20.93 13.89
N PRO A 10 4.25 21.37 12.87
CA PRO A 10 3.91 22.59 12.14
C PRO A 10 2.59 22.40 11.39
N ILE A 11 1.75 23.44 11.43
CA ILE A 11 0.49 23.45 10.68
C ILE A 11 0.80 23.63 9.19
N LEU A 12 0.37 22.66 8.39
CA LEU A 12 0.48 22.73 6.93
C LEU A 12 -0.53 23.73 6.38
N GLN A 13 -0.20 24.39 5.26
CA GLN A 13 -1.06 25.40 4.62
C GLN A 13 -2.51 24.91 4.37
N PRO A 14 -2.75 23.68 3.86
CA PRO A 14 -4.13 23.19 3.69
C PRO A 14 -4.90 23.03 5.01
N LEU A 15 -4.20 22.67 6.10
CA LEU A 15 -4.82 22.58 7.42
C LEU A 15 -5.13 23.97 7.98
N GLN A 16 -4.22 24.94 7.80
CA GLN A 16 -4.46 26.33 8.20
C GLN A 16 -5.71 26.89 7.51
N ALA A 17 -5.80 26.75 6.19
CA ALA A 17 -6.96 27.20 5.42
C ALA A 17 -8.27 26.55 5.89
N ALA A 18 -8.24 25.25 6.22
CA ALA A 18 -9.39 24.55 6.77
C ALA A 18 -9.78 25.07 8.17
N ILE A 19 -8.81 25.34 9.04
CA ILE A 19 -9.05 25.94 10.36
C ILE A 19 -9.68 27.33 10.22
N ASP A 20 -9.15 28.17 9.33
CA ASP A 20 -9.63 29.53 9.12
C ASP A 20 -11.08 29.52 8.61
N ALA A 21 -11.42 28.59 7.71
CA ALA A 21 -12.79 28.39 7.23
C ALA A 21 -13.78 27.97 8.34
N THR A 22 -13.30 27.42 9.46
CA THR A 22 -14.14 27.12 10.63
C THR A 22 -14.36 28.32 11.56
N GLY A 23 -14.01 29.55 11.18
CA GLY A 23 -14.16 30.75 12.02
C GLY A 23 -12.91 31.15 12.82
N GLY A 24 -11.76 30.56 12.47
CA GLY A 24 -10.43 30.93 12.98
C GLY A 24 -10.19 30.67 14.47
N ALA A 25 -9.22 31.38 15.03
CA ALA A 25 -8.71 31.22 16.40
C ALA A 25 -9.70 31.59 17.52
N SER A 26 -10.90 32.08 17.19
CA SER A 26 -11.92 32.48 18.17
C SER A 26 -12.66 31.31 18.81
N ARG A 27 -12.42 30.07 18.36
CA ARG A 27 -13.11 28.87 18.86
C ARG A 27 -12.18 28.01 19.71
N LEU A 28 -12.71 27.55 20.85
CA LEU A 28 -12.03 26.57 21.71
C LEU A 28 -11.99 25.16 21.09
N VAL A 29 -12.90 24.86 20.16
CA VAL A 29 -13.02 23.55 19.50
C VAL A 29 -13.30 23.74 18.00
N PHE A 30 -12.56 23.04 17.14
CA PHE A 30 -12.71 23.13 15.68
C PHE A 30 -13.82 22.23 15.13
N LEU A 31 -14.04 21.05 15.73
CA LEU A 31 -15.03 20.08 15.28
C LEU A 31 -16.36 20.26 16.05
N VAL A 32 -17.27 21.03 15.47
CA VAL A 32 -18.58 21.34 16.05
C VAL A 32 -19.73 20.83 15.18
N THR A 33 -20.81 20.41 15.85
CA THR A 33 -22.09 20.05 15.22
C THR A 33 -22.78 21.29 14.63
N SER A 34 -23.85 21.07 13.85
CA SER A 34 -24.71 22.16 13.34
C SER A 34 -25.31 23.05 14.44
N HIS A 35 -25.36 22.57 15.67
CA HIS A 35 -25.86 23.30 16.85
C HIS A 35 -24.73 24.03 17.61
N GLY A 36 -23.51 24.07 17.07
CA GLY A 36 -22.36 24.74 17.68
C GLY A 36 -21.72 23.99 18.86
N LYS A 37 -22.18 22.78 19.19
CA LYS A 37 -21.63 21.94 20.27
C LYS A 37 -20.50 21.04 19.76
N PRO A 38 -19.46 20.74 20.56
CA PRO A 38 -18.42 19.77 20.19
C PRO A 38 -19.01 18.41 19.83
N PHE A 39 -18.44 17.75 18.82
CA PHE A 39 -18.80 16.37 18.51
C PHE A 39 -18.38 15.40 19.63
N SER A 40 -19.20 14.37 19.86
CA SER A 40 -18.75 13.15 20.54
C SER A 40 -17.92 12.30 19.58
N ILE A 41 -17.11 11.37 20.09
CA ILE A 41 -16.28 10.48 19.27
C ILE A 41 -17.15 9.69 18.28
N ALA A 42 -18.24 9.08 18.76
CA ALA A 42 -19.17 8.33 17.91
C ALA A 42 -19.93 9.26 16.95
N GLY A 43 -20.35 10.43 17.43
CA GLY A 43 -21.09 11.40 16.61
C GLY A 43 -20.26 11.91 15.43
N PHE A 44 -18.98 12.22 15.65
CA PHE A 44 -18.09 12.63 14.56
C PHE A 44 -17.87 11.49 13.55
N GLY A 45 -17.69 10.26 14.03
CA GLY A 45 -17.50 9.10 13.16
C GLY A 45 -18.68 8.87 12.22
N ASN A 46 -19.91 8.91 12.76
CA ASN A 46 -21.12 8.76 11.98
C ASN A 46 -21.30 9.92 10.99
N TRP A 47 -21.15 11.16 11.47
CA TRP A 47 -21.24 12.34 10.61
C TRP A 47 -20.22 12.29 9.46
N PHE A 48 -18.98 11.90 9.73
CA PHE A 48 -17.95 11.79 8.70
C PHE A 48 -18.28 10.70 7.68
N HIS A 49 -18.82 9.56 8.13
CA HIS A 49 -19.28 8.50 7.23
C HIS A 49 -20.41 8.99 6.31
N ASP A 50 -21.38 9.73 6.83
CA ASP A 50 -22.45 10.31 6.01
C ASP A 50 -21.88 11.24 4.92
N ARG A 51 -20.86 12.06 5.26
CA ARG A 51 -20.15 12.89 4.26
C ARG A 51 -19.41 12.05 3.22
N CYS A 52 -18.83 10.92 3.63
CA CYS A 52 -18.22 9.99 2.67
C CYS A 52 -19.26 9.40 1.72
N VAL A 53 -20.46 9.06 2.19
CA VAL A 53 -21.54 8.54 1.35
C VAL A 53 -22.02 9.61 0.37
N GLU A 54 -22.21 10.85 0.83
CA GLU A 54 -22.56 11.99 -0.04
C GLU A 54 -21.51 12.27 -1.12
N ALA A 55 -20.24 12.01 -0.81
CA ALA A 55 -19.13 12.13 -1.77
C ALA A 55 -18.91 10.86 -2.63
N GLU A 56 -19.84 9.90 -2.61
CA GLU A 56 -19.77 8.62 -3.35
C GLU A 56 -18.57 7.74 -2.96
N LEU A 57 -18.07 7.88 -1.73
CA LEU A 57 -16.94 7.14 -1.16
C LEU A 57 -17.35 6.32 0.08
N PRO A 58 -18.37 5.44 0.02
CA PRO A 58 -18.93 4.77 1.20
C PRO A 58 -17.95 3.87 1.96
N HIS A 59 -16.87 3.46 1.31
CA HIS A 59 -15.80 2.64 1.89
C HIS A 59 -14.77 3.45 2.71
N CYS A 60 -14.86 4.78 2.69
CA CYS A 60 -13.94 5.68 3.40
C CYS A 60 -14.43 6.02 4.82
N SER A 61 -13.49 6.35 5.70
CA SER A 61 -13.76 6.74 7.09
C SER A 61 -12.69 7.71 7.62
N ALA A 62 -12.98 8.40 8.72
CA ALA A 62 -12.01 9.30 9.37
C ALA A 62 -10.74 8.55 9.83
N HIS A 63 -10.91 7.31 10.33
CA HIS A 63 -9.78 6.47 10.67
C HIS A 63 -8.99 6.05 9.42
N GLY A 64 -9.69 5.75 8.32
CA GLY A 64 -9.07 5.49 7.02
C GLY A 64 -8.26 6.67 6.50
N LEU A 65 -8.75 7.90 6.66
CA LEU A 65 -8.03 9.12 6.28
C LEU A 65 -6.70 9.26 7.03
N ARG A 66 -6.67 8.93 8.33
CA ARG A 66 -5.43 8.91 9.11
C ARG A 66 -4.43 7.89 8.54
N LYS A 67 -4.89 6.67 8.22
CA LYS A 67 -4.06 5.63 7.60
C LYS A 67 -3.53 6.07 6.23
N ALA A 68 -4.36 6.72 5.42
CA ALA A 68 -3.97 7.25 4.13
C ALA A 68 -2.87 8.31 4.26
N GLY A 69 -2.98 9.20 5.25
CA GLY A 69 -1.93 10.18 5.57
C GLY A 69 -0.59 9.52 5.89
N SER A 70 -0.59 8.48 6.73
CA SER A 70 0.65 7.76 7.06
C SER A 70 1.21 6.95 5.90
N THR A 71 0.36 6.34 5.07
CA THR A 71 0.78 5.65 3.85
C THR A 71 1.46 6.63 2.90
N ARG A 72 0.83 7.78 2.62
CA ARG A 72 1.39 8.82 1.74
C ARG A 72 2.74 9.33 2.24
N ALA A 73 2.86 9.58 3.54
CA ALA A 73 4.13 10.00 4.14
C ALA A 73 5.22 8.91 4.01
N ALA A 74 4.88 7.65 4.28
CA ALA A 74 5.81 6.53 4.14
C ALA A 74 6.27 6.33 2.69
N GLU A 75 5.34 6.40 1.73
CA GLU A 75 5.63 6.31 0.29
C GLU A 75 6.49 7.48 -0.20
N ALA A 76 6.37 8.65 0.41
CA ALA A 76 7.25 9.80 0.19
C ALA A 76 8.62 9.68 0.90
N GLY A 77 8.90 8.56 1.56
CA GLY A 77 10.19 8.28 2.20
C GLY A 77 10.28 8.64 3.67
N ALA A 78 9.17 8.96 4.34
CA ALA A 78 9.20 9.19 5.78
C ALA A 78 9.62 7.92 6.54
N THR A 79 10.56 8.07 7.47
CA THR A 79 11.04 6.99 8.33
C THR A 79 9.98 6.62 9.38
N ALA A 80 10.12 5.44 9.98
CA ALA A 80 9.19 4.99 11.02
C ALA A 80 9.16 5.98 12.22
N HIS A 81 10.31 6.52 12.60
CA HIS A 81 10.39 7.52 13.67
C HIS A 81 9.75 8.86 13.30
N GLN A 82 9.86 9.30 12.04
CA GLN A 82 9.13 10.49 11.57
C GLN A 82 7.62 10.26 11.63
N LEU A 83 7.13 9.08 11.21
CA LEU A 83 5.71 8.75 11.35
C LEU A 83 5.26 8.70 12.81
N MET A 84 6.08 8.17 13.72
CA MET A 84 5.76 8.19 15.15
C MET A 84 5.62 9.63 15.68
N ALA A 85 6.52 10.53 15.30
CA ALA A 85 6.46 11.94 15.69
C ALA A 85 5.21 12.64 15.11
N MET A 86 4.90 12.39 13.83
CA MET A 86 3.76 13.00 13.14
C MET A 86 2.40 12.50 13.67
N PHE A 87 2.29 11.19 13.92
CA PHE A 87 1.02 10.52 14.25
C PHE A 87 0.91 10.13 15.73
N GLY A 88 1.85 10.53 16.59
CA GLY A 88 1.80 10.28 18.03
C GLY A 88 1.79 8.80 18.43
N TRP A 89 2.29 7.92 17.56
CA TRP A 89 2.39 6.48 17.84
C TRP A 89 3.51 6.20 18.82
N ARG A 90 3.23 5.37 19.81
CA ARG A 90 4.19 4.98 20.85
C ARG A 90 4.98 3.74 20.47
N SER A 91 4.41 2.90 19.61
CA SER A 91 5.03 1.66 19.17
C SER A 91 5.64 1.82 17.79
N LEU A 92 6.90 1.40 17.67
CA LEU A 92 7.59 1.32 16.38
C LEU A 92 6.84 0.39 15.41
N ALA A 93 6.24 -0.69 15.91
CA ALA A 93 5.51 -1.66 15.08
C ALA A 93 4.29 -1.05 14.35
N GLU A 94 3.64 -0.02 14.92
CA GLU A 94 2.54 0.69 14.27
C GLU A 94 3.04 1.49 13.06
N ALA A 95 4.17 2.20 13.22
CA ALA A 95 4.78 2.99 12.16
C ALA A 95 5.40 2.11 11.06
N GLU A 96 6.10 1.04 11.46
CA GLU A 96 6.76 0.11 10.56
C GLU A 96 5.79 -0.58 9.61
N ARG A 97 4.53 -0.76 9.99
CA ARG A 97 3.50 -1.30 9.10
C ARG A 97 3.46 -0.53 7.77
N TYR A 98 3.56 0.79 7.82
CA TYR A 98 3.48 1.65 6.65
C TYR A 98 4.81 1.71 5.91
N THR A 99 5.92 1.87 6.64
CA THR A 99 7.25 1.96 6.00
C THR A 99 7.69 0.66 5.37
N ARG A 100 7.41 -0.51 5.98
CA ARG A 100 7.73 -1.81 5.36
C ARG A 100 6.97 -2.02 4.05
N ALA A 101 5.72 -1.58 3.97
CA ALA A 101 4.92 -1.68 2.75
C ALA A 101 5.49 -0.79 1.63
N ALA A 102 5.77 0.48 1.94
CA ALA A 102 6.40 1.42 1.02
C ALA A 102 7.79 0.94 0.56
N GLU A 103 8.62 0.52 1.51
CA GLU A 103 9.99 0.08 1.26
C GLU A 103 10.04 -1.22 0.46
N ARG A 104 9.13 -2.16 0.70
CA ARG A 104 9.01 -3.37 -0.12
C ARG A 104 8.82 -3.03 -1.59
N LYS A 105 7.92 -2.09 -1.90
CA LYS A 105 7.66 -1.64 -3.27
C LYS A 105 8.90 -0.97 -3.88
N ARG A 106 9.55 -0.08 -3.13
CA ARG A 106 10.76 0.64 -3.55
C ARG A 106 11.92 -0.32 -3.83
N MET A 107 12.19 -1.24 -2.90
CA MET A 107 13.27 -2.21 -3.02
C MET A 107 13.04 -3.24 -4.12
N ALA A 108 11.79 -3.64 -4.36
CA ALA A 108 11.47 -4.49 -5.50
C ALA A 108 11.80 -3.80 -6.83
N ALA A 109 11.42 -2.53 -6.99
CA ALA A 109 11.74 -1.77 -8.20
C ALA A 109 13.26 -1.63 -8.43
N ILE A 110 14.01 -1.30 -7.36
CA ILE A 110 15.48 -1.23 -7.42
C ILE A 110 16.09 -2.59 -7.75
N GLY A 111 15.63 -3.66 -7.08
CA GLY A 111 16.13 -5.02 -7.26
C GLY A 111 15.92 -5.55 -8.67
N MET A 112 14.79 -5.24 -9.30
CA MET A 112 14.53 -5.62 -10.70
C MET A 112 15.52 -4.98 -11.68
N GLY A 113 15.95 -3.74 -11.43
CA GLY A 113 16.97 -3.08 -12.25
C GLY A 113 18.31 -3.83 -12.24
N LYS A 114 18.68 -4.40 -11.09
CA LYS A 114 19.93 -5.16 -10.94
C LYS A 114 20.00 -6.44 -11.75
N LEU A 115 18.86 -7.02 -12.15
CA LEU A 115 18.86 -8.23 -12.99
C LEU A 115 19.43 -7.98 -14.40
N LEU A 116 19.48 -6.73 -14.84
CA LEU A 116 20.05 -6.33 -16.13
C LEU A 116 21.50 -5.85 -16.01
N GLU A 117 21.97 -5.55 -14.79
CA GLU A 117 23.36 -5.18 -14.54
C GLU A 117 24.26 -6.42 -14.75
N GLY A 118 25.10 -6.37 -15.79
CA GLY A 118 26.03 -7.46 -16.11
C GLY A 118 25.50 -8.52 -17.08
N VAL A 119 24.24 -8.41 -17.52
CA VAL A 119 23.76 -9.21 -18.66
C VAL A 119 24.33 -8.61 -19.93
N SER A 120 25.50 -9.09 -20.35
CA SER A 120 25.94 -8.92 -21.74
C SER A 120 24.84 -9.46 -22.64
N ALA A 121 24.45 -8.72 -23.69
CA ALA A 121 23.49 -9.17 -24.68
C ALA A 121 23.80 -10.63 -25.03
N ASN A 122 22.86 -11.55 -24.73
CA ASN A 122 23.04 -12.96 -25.06
C ASN A 122 23.44 -13.01 -26.53
N LYS A 123 24.71 -13.31 -26.81
CA LYS A 123 25.12 -13.68 -28.16
C LYS A 123 24.15 -14.78 -28.56
N SER A 124 23.42 -14.56 -29.64
CA SER A 124 22.48 -15.53 -30.21
C SER A 124 23.03 -16.93 -30.01
N VAL A 125 22.47 -17.66 -29.04
CA VAL A 125 22.74 -19.08 -28.90
C VAL A 125 21.88 -19.72 -29.97
N PRO A 126 22.47 -20.29 -31.04
CA PRO A 126 21.66 -20.96 -32.03
C PRO A 126 20.92 -22.08 -31.32
N LEU A 127 19.59 -22.10 -31.47
CA LEU A 127 18.83 -23.33 -31.23
C LEU A 127 19.52 -24.39 -32.10
N SER A 128 19.95 -25.47 -31.46
CA SER A 128 20.82 -26.52 -32.01
C SER A 128 20.50 -26.86 -33.47
N ARG A 129 21.52 -27.26 -34.25
CA ARG A 129 21.32 -27.82 -35.60
C ARG A 129 20.28 -28.96 -35.55
N PRO A 130 19.44 -29.14 -36.60
CA PRO A 130 18.52 -30.26 -36.67
C PRO A 130 19.28 -31.56 -36.45
N VAL A 131 18.84 -32.37 -35.49
CA VAL A 131 19.35 -33.73 -35.33
C VAL A 131 18.87 -34.55 -36.55
N PRO A 132 19.75 -35.22 -37.31
CA PRO A 132 19.32 -36.12 -38.37
C PRO A 132 18.52 -37.27 -37.75
N ASP A 133 17.41 -37.60 -38.40
CA ASP A 133 16.42 -38.59 -37.99
C ASP A 133 17.09 -39.87 -37.45
N GLY A 134 17.11 -40.00 -36.13
CA GLY A 134 17.76 -41.09 -35.42
C GLY A 134 16.90 -42.34 -35.51
N GLY A 135 17.32 -43.30 -36.34
CA GLY A 135 16.67 -44.60 -36.53
C GLY A 135 16.38 -45.29 -35.20
N THR A 136 15.10 -45.33 -34.83
CA THR A 136 14.62 -46.16 -33.73
C THR A 136 14.67 -47.63 -34.16
N ASN A 137 15.50 -48.42 -33.48
CA ASN A 137 15.48 -49.87 -33.59
C ASN A 137 14.10 -50.40 -33.17
N ARG A 138 13.36 -50.97 -34.13
CA ARG A 138 12.09 -51.68 -33.87
C ARG A 138 12.35 -52.93 -33.02
N PRO A 139 11.67 -53.12 -31.88
CA PRO A 139 11.71 -54.40 -31.18
C PRO A 139 10.95 -55.46 -31.97
N LYS A 140 11.61 -56.61 -32.22
CA LYS A 140 10.98 -57.83 -32.74
C LYS A 140 10.08 -58.43 -31.65
N ASN A 141 8.77 -58.23 -31.75
CA ASN A 141 7.81 -59.09 -31.05
C ASN A 141 7.01 -59.92 -32.05
N SER A 142 7.30 -61.22 -32.03
CA SER A 142 6.54 -62.28 -32.67
C SER A 142 5.21 -62.47 -31.95
N ILE A 143 4.08 -62.24 -32.61
CA ILE A 143 2.80 -62.83 -32.22
C ILE A 143 2.12 -63.38 -33.47
N LYS A 144 1.86 -64.69 -33.41
CA LYS A 144 1.32 -65.55 -34.47
C LYS A 144 -0.09 -65.13 -34.90
N SER A 145 -0.32 -65.29 -36.19
CA SER A 145 -1.61 -65.38 -36.86
C SER A 145 -2.59 -66.34 -36.17
N LYS A 146 -3.85 -65.91 -36.03
CA LYS A 146 -5.00 -66.81 -36.16
C LYS A 146 -6.11 -66.14 -36.97
N SER A 147 -6.36 -66.76 -38.12
CA SER A 147 -7.55 -66.64 -38.96
C SER A 147 -8.81 -66.99 -38.16
N LYS A 148 -9.93 -66.32 -38.47
CA LYS A 148 -11.17 -66.98 -38.88
C LYS A 148 -12.15 -65.97 -39.49
N ASN A 149 -12.81 -66.44 -40.55
CA ASN A 149 -14.02 -65.89 -41.16
C ASN A 149 -15.12 -65.64 -40.13
#